data_AF-A0A820IXW3-F1
#
_entry.id   AF-A0A820IXW3-F1
#
_cell.length_a   1.000
_cell.length_b   1.000
_cell.length_c   1.000
_cell.angle_alpha   90.00
_cell.angle_beta   90.00
_cell.angle_gamma   90.00
#
_symmetry.space_group_name_H-M   'P 1'
#
loop_
_entity.id
_entity.type
_entity.pdbx_description
1 polymer ?
#
loop_
_entity_poly.entity_id
_entity_poly.type
_entity_poly.pdbx_seq_one_letter_code
_entity_poly.pdbx_strand_id
1 'polypeptide(L)'
;WEETVFDSNEQEKLVVQGRLSYDARNHRERILEKIAIGHQNNSYDRIALFDSQIEYIYDFNAQNCTRRSLTRSWRDFGIRSDAQSYGEAYVGTAVIPGLGLLVTMWGANYTTSSNDTIRDFGSWTYQHCLPVNLIRYSQKYGRTQTTFFNIIPSISNTSVFIPRKECLTKEEEYLLYDKSSKMTNL
;
A
#
# COMPACT_ATOMS: atom_id res chain seq x y z
N TRP A 1 3.36 7.08 -6.32
CA TRP A 1 3.24 6.17 -7.47
C TRP A 1 1.89 5.48 -7.38
N GLU A 2 1.41 4.97 -8.51
CA GLU A 2 0.14 4.25 -8.61
C GLU A 2 0.42 2.83 -9.10
N GLU A 3 -0.34 1.85 -8.62
CA GLU A 3 -0.09 0.45 -8.94
C GLU A 3 -1.29 -0.48 -8.73
N THR A 4 -1.09 -1.74 -9.09
CA THR A 4 -1.92 -2.86 -8.66
C THR A 4 -1.16 -3.71 -7.65
N VAL A 5 -1.75 -3.95 -6.50
CA VAL A 5 -1.18 -4.78 -5.43
C VAL A 5 -1.98 -6.06 -5.26
N PHE A 6 -1.28 -7.14 -4.94
CA PHE A 6 -1.88 -8.41 -4.53
C PHE A 6 -1.27 -8.83 -3.20
N ASP A 7 -2.09 -8.91 -2.15
CA ASP A 7 -1.69 -9.42 -0.85
C ASP A 7 -2.31 -10.79 -0.58
N SER A 8 -1.57 -11.65 0.09
CA SER A 8 -2.09 -12.90 0.63
C SER A 8 -1.58 -13.17 2.04
N ASN A 9 -2.46 -13.73 2.86
CA ASN A 9 -2.12 -14.33 4.15
C ASN A 9 -2.85 -15.67 4.26
N GLU A 10 -2.07 -16.76 4.19
CA GLU A 10 -2.63 -18.12 4.15
C GLU A 10 -3.28 -18.52 5.48
N GLN A 11 -2.69 -18.10 6.61
CA GLN A 11 -3.22 -18.40 7.93
C GLN A 11 -4.59 -17.76 8.14
N GLU A 12 -4.77 -16.54 7.63
CA GLU A 12 -6.04 -15.82 7.70
C GLU A 12 -7.00 -16.17 6.54
N LYS A 13 -6.56 -17.01 5.59
CA LYS A 13 -7.27 -17.29 4.32
C LYS A 13 -7.68 -16.00 3.59
N LEU A 14 -6.78 -15.01 3.66
CA LEU A 14 -6.97 -13.66 3.17
C LEU A 14 -6.29 -13.52 1.81
N VAL A 15 -7.03 -12.96 0.85
CA VAL A 15 -6.49 -12.48 -0.42
C VAL A 15 -7.02 -11.08 -0.65
N VAL A 16 -6.12 -10.15 -0.97
CA VAL A 16 -6.46 -8.77 -1.33
C VAL A 16 -5.98 -8.51 -2.74
N GLN A 17 -6.86 -8.00 -3.59
CA GLN A 17 -6.48 -7.40 -4.85
C GLN A 17 -6.85 -5.92 -4.80
N GLY A 18 -5.86 -5.05 -4.99
CA GLY A 18 -6.05 -3.62 -4.82
C GLY A 18 -5.43 -2.77 -5.92
N ARG A 19 -5.93 -1.55 -6.07
CA ARG A 19 -5.22 -0.44 -6.71
C ARG A 19 -4.72 0.49 -5.63
N LEU A 20 -3.41 0.65 -5.53
CA LEU A 20 -2.76 1.48 -4.51
C LEU A 20 -2.27 2.78 -5.14
N SER A 21 -2.60 3.90 -4.51
CA SER A 21 -1.92 5.19 -4.71
C SER A 21 -1.08 5.45 -3.47
N TYR A 22 0.24 5.48 -3.61
CA TYR A 22 1.19 5.67 -2.52
C TYR A 22 1.98 6.97 -2.68
N ASP A 23 1.96 7.82 -1.66
CA ASP A 23 2.63 9.12 -1.65
C ASP A 23 3.50 9.27 -0.40
N ALA A 24 4.77 8.87 -0.52
CA ALA A 24 5.73 8.97 0.56
C ALA A 24 6.05 10.39 0.99
N ARG A 25 5.92 11.37 0.10
CA ARG A 25 6.27 12.77 0.43
C ARG A 25 5.27 13.40 1.40
N ASN A 26 4.02 12.98 1.33
CA ASN A 26 2.93 13.50 2.15
C ASN A 26 2.37 12.42 3.11
N HIS A 27 3.13 11.35 3.35
CA HIS A 27 2.78 10.16 4.13
C HIS A 27 1.29 9.79 4.05
N ARG A 28 0.85 9.46 2.83
CA ARG A 28 -0.54 9.09 2.58
C ARG A 28 -0.63 7.99 1.54
N GLU A 29 -1.64 7.17 1.70
CA GLU A 29 -1.95 6.09 0.78
C GLU A 29 -3.47 5.97 0.61
N ARG A 30 -3.86 5.46 -0.56
CA ARG A 30 -5.22 5.02 -0.81
C ARG A 30 -5.19 3.66 -1.46
N ILE A 31 -6.00 2.73 -0.97
CA ILE A 31 -6.24 1.45 -1.62
C ILE A 31 -7.71 1.27 -1.93
N LEU A 32 -8.01 1.02 -3.20
CA LEU A 32 -9.29 0.51 -3.66
C LEU A 32 -9.15 -1.00 -3.81
N GLU A 33 -9.81 -1.78 -2.97
CA GLU A 33 -9.52 -3.21 -2.86
C GLU A 33 -10.77 -4.08 -2.89
N LYS A 34 -10.53 -5.31 -3.31
CA LYS A 34 -11.41 -6.45 -3.11
C LYS A 34 -10.69 -7.40 -2.16
N ILE A 35 -11.34 -7.71 -1.06
CA ILE A 35 -10.83 -8.61 -0.03
C ILE A 35 -11.66 -9.89 -0.07
N ALA A 36 -11.00 -11.03 -0.21
CA ALA A 36 -11.57 -12.34 0.00
C ALA A 36 -11.05 -12.91 1.32
N ILE A 37 -11.95 -13.28 2.24
CA ILE A 37 -11.64 -14.01 3.47
C ILE A 37 -12.44 -15.31 3.44
N GLY A 38 -11.77 -16.43 3.19
CA GLY A 38 -12.44 -17.70 2.95
C GLY A 38 -13.40 -17.61 1.75
N HIS A 39 -14.72 -17.67 2.00
CA HIS A 39 -15.76 -17.56 0.96
C HIS A 39 -16.46 -16.19 0.93
N GLN A 40 -16.07 -15.26 1.80
CA GLN A 40 -16.66 -13.93 1.86
C GLN A 40 -15.85 -12.95 1.03
N ASN A 41 -16.53 -12.14 0.22
CA ASN A 41 -15.92 -11.12 -0.62
C ASN A 41 -16.45 -9.75 -0.22
N ASN A 42 -15.55 -8.87 0.19
CA ASN A 42 -15.85 -7.49 0.56
C ASN A 42 -15.06 -6.55 -0.34
N SER A 43 -15.56 -5.33 -0.54
CA SER A 43 -14.82 -4.29 -1.25
C SER A 43 -14.74 -3.05 -0.40
N TYR A 44 -13.57 -2.43 -0.36
CA TYR A 44 -13.32 -1.23 0.43
C TYR A 44 -12.57 -0.17 -0.36
N ASP A 45 -12.79 1.07 0.03
CA ASP A 45 -11.98 2.23 -0.33
C ASP A 45 -11.37 2.77 0.96
N ARG A 46 -10.07 2.53 1.15
CA ARG A 46 -9.33 2.96 2.33
C ARG A 46 -8.38 4.08 1.99
N ILE A 47 -8.46 5.18 2.71
CA ILE A 47 -7.52 6.30 2.64
C ILE A 47 -6.89 6.46 4.01
N ALA A 48 -5.57 6.32 4.08
CA ALA A 48 -4.80 6.53 5.29
C ALA A 48 -3.92 7.78 5.15
N LEU A 49 -4.12 8.74 6.05
CA LEU A 49 -3.40 10.01 6.13
C LEU A 49 -2.55 10.00 7.40
N PHE A 50 -1.27 9.66 7.28
CA PHE A 50 -0.42 9.38 8.44
C PHE A 50 -0.01 10.64 9.18
N ASP A 51 0.23 11.75 8.49
CA ASP A 51 0.56 13.03 9.15
C ASP A 51 -0.58 13.53 10.04
N SER A 52 -1.83 13.21 9.68
CA SER A 52 -3.02 13.56 10.48
C SER A 52 -3.52 12.41 11.37
N GLN A 53 -2.87 11.23 11.32
CA GLN A 53 -3.26 10.02 12.06
C GLN A 53 -4.72 9.56 11.82
N ILE A 54 -5.26 9.75 10.62
CA ILE A 54 -6.65 9.43 10.26
C ILE A 54 -6.71 8.36 9.17
N GLU A 55 -7.65 7.43 9.31
CA GLU A 55 -8.05 6.48 8.29
C GLU A 55 -9.55 6.63 7.97
N TYR A 56 -9.87 6.73 6.68
CA TYR A 56 -11.22 6.66 6.16
C TYR A 56 -11.41 5.32 5.47
N ILE A 57 -12.50 4.62 5.80
CA ILE A 57 -12.84 3.31 5.24
C ILE A 57 -14.28 3.36 4.76
N TYR A 58 -14.47 3.33 3.46
CA TYR A 58 -15.79 3.16 2.87
C TYR A 58 -16.01 1.69 2.52
N ASP A 59 -17.09 1.12 3.04
CA ASP A 59 -17.53 -0.24 2.74
C ASP A 59 -18.52 -0.19 1.58
N PHE A 60 -18.16 -0.78 0.44
CA PHE A 60 -19.03 -0.79 -0.74
C PHE A 60 -20.24 -1.72 -0.59
N ASN A 61 -20.15 -2.74 0.25
CA ASN A 61 -21.23 -3.67 0.52
C ASN A 61 -22.27 -3.03 1.45
N ALA A 62 -21.81 -2.40 2.54
CA ALA A 62 -22.68 -1.75 3.52
C ALA A 62 -23.08 -0.31 3.14
N GLN A 63 -22.42 0.27 2.13
CA GLN A 63 -22.61 1.66 1.68
C GLN A 63 -22.44 2.69 2.80
N ASN A 64 -21.51 2.44 3.72
CA ASN A 64 -21.24 3.33 4.84
C ASN A 64 -19.75 3.69 4.91
N CYS A 65 -19.44 4.76 5.63
CA CYS A 65 -18.06 5.12 5.91
C CYS A 65 -17.76 5.10 7.40
N THR A 66 -16.57 4.61 7.72
CA THR A 66 -15.96 4.69 9.04
C THR A 66 -14.75 5.61 8.99
N ARG A 67 -14.70 6.58 9.90
CA ARG A 67 -13.53 7.41 10.17
C ARG A 67 -12.94 6.98 11.50
N ARG A 68 -11.66 6.65 11.54
CA ARG A 68 -10.96 6.23 12.76
C ARG A 68 -9.53 6.72 12.81
N SER A 69 -8.93 6.66 14.00
CA SER A 69 -7.50 6.88 14.15
C SER A 69 -6.70 5.72 13.53
N LEU A 70 -5.56 6.04 12.93
CA LEU A 70 -4.66 5.02 12.40
C LEU A 70 -4.12 4.11 13.51
N THR A 71 -4.07 2.81 13.23
CA THR A 71 -3.54 1.79 14.16
C THR A 71 -2.08 1.43 13.87
N ARG A 72 -1.50 1.98 12.79
CA ARG A 72 -0.14 1.70 12.34
C ARG A 72 0.60 2.99 11.98
N SER A 73 1.91 2.98 12.18
CA SER A 73 2.81 4.04 11.69
C SER A 73 3.04 3.95 10.18
N TRP A 74 3.50 5.05 9.60
CA TRP A 74 3.97 5.10 8.21
C TRP A 74 5.11 4.09 8.01
N ARG A 75 5.12 3.44 6.84
CA ARG A 75 6.19 2.53 6.43
C ARG A 75 6.44 2.73 4.96
N ASP A 76 7.70 2.93 4.61
CA ASP A 76 8.08 3.00 3.20
C ASP A 76 8.12 1.61 2.58
N PHE A 77 7.74 1.53 1.30
CA PHE A 77 7.96 0.35 0.46
C PHE A 77 9.40 0.26 -0.07
N GLY A 78 10.33 0.97 0.58
CA GLY A 78 11.76 0.96 0.27
C GLY A 78 12.52 -0.14 1.01
N ILE A 79 13.78 -0.31 0.63
CA ILE A 79 14.72 -1.17 1.32
C ILE A 79 15.09 -0.49 2.65
N ARG A 80 14.97 -1.21 3.76
CA ARG A 80 15.39 -0.68 5.08
C ARG A 80 16.90 -0.45 5.12
N SER A 81 17.32 0.57 5.85
CA SER A 81 18.75 0.90 6.00
C SER A 81 19.57 -0.19 6.72
N ASP A 82 18.92 -1.03 7.52
CA ASP A 82 19.52 -2.16 8.24
C ASP A 82 19.32 -3.51 7.52
N ALA A 83 18.82 -3.49 6.28
CA ALA A 83 18.60 -4.71 5.51
C ALA A 83 19.92 -5.31 5.01
N GLN A 84 19.98 -6.64 4.99
CA GLN A 84 21.06 -7.41 4.41
C GLN A 84 20.71 -7.83 2.98
N SER A 85 21.69 -7.74 2.07
CA SER A 85 21.54 -8.22 0.70
C SER A 85 21.57 -9.74 0.65
N TYR A 86 20.68 -10.31 -0.17
CA TYR A 86 20.65 -11.72 -0.53
C TYR A 86 21.10 -11.96 -1.98
N GLY A 87 21.63 -10.92 -2.63
CA GLY A 87 22.11 -10.96 -4.00
C GLY A 87 21.06 -10.52 -5.03
N GLU A 88 21.31 -10.92 -6.28
CA GLU A 88 20.58 -10.49 -7.46
C GLU A 88 19.99 -11.69 -8.20
N ALA A 89 18.86 -11.49 -8.87
CA ALA A 89 18.21 -12.51 -9.67
C ALA A 89 17.47 -11.90 -10.87
N TYR A 90 17.22 -12.71 -11.90
CA TYR A 90 16.30 -12.35 -12.98
C TYR A 90 14.94 -12.96 -12.71
N VAL A 91 13.89 -12.13 -12.68
CA VAL A 91 12.51 -12.60 -12.85
C VAL A 91 12.29 -12.84 -14.34
N GLY A 92 11.90 -14.06 -14.73
CA GLY A 92 11.83 -14.48 -16.13
C GLY A 92 13.13 -15.14 -16.58
N THR A 93 13.71 -14.70 -17.71
CA THR A 93 14.95 -15.28 -18.26
C THR A 93 16.07 -14.26 -18.38
N ALA A 94 17.29 -14.66 -18.01
CA ALA A 94 18.51 -13.86 -18.21
C ALA A 94 19.10 -14.00 -19.62
N VAL A 95 18.61 -14.96 -20.41
CA VAL A 95 19.25 -15.38 -21.66
C VAL A 95 18.64 -14.68 -22.88
N ILE A 96 17.37 -14.29 -22.80
CA ILE A 96 16.67 -13.60 -23.89
C ILE A 96 16.52 -12.12 -23.52
N PRO A 97 17.21 -11.19 -24.21
CA PRO A 97 17.12 -9.76 -23.94
C PRO A 97 15.67 -9.26 -23.94
N GLY A 98 15.30 -8.46 -22.93
CA GLY A 98 13.96 -7.87 -22.80
C GLY A 98 12.89 -8.78 -22.18
N LEU A 99 13.18 -10.06 -21.93
CA LEU A 99 12.24 -11.01 -21.27
C LEU A 99 12.60 -11.32 -19.82
N GLY A 100 13.57 -10.60 -19.26
CA GLY A 100 14.00 -10.71 -17.87
C GLY A 100 13.97 -9.35 -17.19
N LEU A 101 13.64 -9.37 -15.90
CA LEU A 101 13.73 -8.21 -15.02
C LEU A 101 14.79 -8.50 -13.96
N LEU A 102 15.90 -7.75 -13.97
CA LEU A 102 16.92 -7.85 -12.94
C LEU A 102 16.41 -7.22 -11.64
N VAL A 103 16.44 -7.98 -10.55
CA VAL A 103 16.02 -7.57 -9.21
C VAL A 103 17.15 -7.80 -8.19
N THR A 104 17.14 -7.01 -7.14
CA THR A 104 17.97 -7.19 -5.93
C THR A 104 17.09 -7.68 -4.80
N MET A 105 17.59 -8.60 -3.97
CA MET A 105 16.84 -9.18 -2.86
C MET A 105 17.43 -8.72 -1.53
N TRP A 106 16.55 -8.35 -0.60
CA TRP A 106 16.94 -7.80 0.70
C TRP A 106 16.08 -8.39 1.80
N GLY A 107 16.64 -8.52 3.01
CA GLY A 107 15.89 -8.94 4.18
C GLY A 107 16.37 -8.29 5.46
N ALA A 108 15.45 -8.15 6.41
CA ALA A 108 15.69 -7.52 7.70
C ALA A 108 14.88 -8.21 8.79
N ASN A 109 15.44 -8.27 10.00
CA ASN A 109 14.74 -8.72 11.19
C ASN A 109 14.67 -7.56 12.18
N TYR A 110 13.47 -7.29 12.70
CA TYR A 110 13.29 -6.21 13.67
C TYR A 110 12.08 -6.48 14.57
N THR A 111 12.07 -5.86 15.76
CA THR A 111 10.93 -5.93 16.68
C THR A 111 10.13 -4.63 16.59
N THR A 112 8.81 -4.73 16.47
CA THR A 112 7.94 -3.55 16.46
C THR A 112 7.79 -2.94 17.86
N SER A 113 7.27 -1.72 17.94
CA SER A 113 6.88 -1.11 19.22
C SER A 113 5.82 -1.91 19.99
N SER A 114 5.05 -2.76 19.30
CA SER A 114 4.08 -3.67 19.91
C SER A 114 4.68 -5.02 20.33
N ASN A 115 6.01 -5.12 20.40
CA ASN A 115 6.77 -6.33 20.74
C ASN A 115 6.50 -7.52 19.81
N ASP A 116 6.18 -7.26 18.54
CA ASP A 116 6.04 -8.30 17.52
C ASP A 116 7.37 -8.43 16.76
N THR A 117 7.88 -9.65 16.62
CA THR A 117 9.12 -9.91 15.88
C THR A 117 8.77 -10.09 14.41
N ILE A 118 9.35 -9.22 13.58
CA ILE A 118 9.14 -9.20 12.14
C ILE A 118 10.40 -9.66 11.43
N ARG A 119 10.21 -10.53 10.45
CA ARG A 119 11.22 -10.86 9.44
C ARG A 119 10.66 -10.53 8.07
N ASP A 120 11.27 -9.53 7.43
CA ASP A 120 10.93 -9.10 6.09
C ASP A 120 11.94 -9.65 5.09
N PHE A 121 11.44 -10.05 3.92
CA PHE A 121 12.24 -10.41 2.75
C PHE A 121 11.53 -9.91 1.50
N GLY A 122 12.22 -9.15 0.66
CA GLY A 122 11.61 -8.57 -0.53
C GLY A 122 12.58 -8.49 -1.70
N SER A 123 12.05 -8.14 -2.86
CA SER A 123 12.85 -7.80 -4.03
C SER A 123 12.41 -6.48 -4.64
N TRP A 124 13.39 -5.77 -5.19
CA TRP A 124 13.23 -4.49 -5.87
C TRP A 124 13.95 -4.54 -7.21
N THR A 125 13.42 -3.85 -8.21
CA THR A 125 14.10 -3.69 -9.49
C THR A 125 15.48 -3.09 -9.28
N TYR A 126 16.49 -3.65 -9.95
CA TYR A 126 17.86 -3.15 -9.83
C TYR A 126 17.94 -1.68 -10.27
N GLN A 127 17.24 -1.34 -11.35
CA GLN A 127 17.08 0.04 -11.78
C GLN A 127 15.89 0.67 -11.05
N HIS A 128 16.09 1.89 -10.53
CA HIS A 128 15.06 2.73 -9.92
C HIS A 128 14.39 2.20 -8.64
N CYS A 129 14.82 1.06 -8.09
CA CYS A 129 14.38 0.53 -6.80
C CYS A 129 12.85 0.42 -6.65
N LEU A 130 12.14 -0.01 -7.69
CA LEU A 130 10.70 -0.24 -7.62
C LEU A 130 10.43 -1.58 -6.93
N PRO A 131 9.49 -1.65 -5.98
CA PRO A 131 9.20 -2.91 -5.29
C PRO A 131 8.58 -3.92 -6.25
N VAL A 132 8.96 -5.20 -6.10
CA VAL A 132 8.41 -6.31 -6.92
C VAL A 132 7.61 -7.24 -6.03
N ASN A 133 8.19 -7.65 -4.89
CA ASN A 133 7.47 -8.40 -3.87
C ASN A 133 8.02 -8.10 -2.47
N LEU A 134 7.19 -8.31 -1.46
CA LEU A 134 7.54 -8.27 -0.06
C LEU A 134 6.87 -9.44 0.66
N ILE A 135 7.65 -10.22 1.38
CA ILE A 135 7.19 -11.28 2.27
C ILE A 135 7.51 -10.83 3.69
N ARG A 136 6.48 -10.80 4.53
CA ARG A 136 6.58 -10.47 5.94
C ARG A 136 6.18 -11.67 6.77
N TYR A 137 7.05 -12.08 7.67
CA TYR A 137 6.73 -13.02 8.73
C TYR A 137 6.54 -12.24 10.02
N SER A 138 5.34 -12.29 10.57
CA SER A 138 5.00 -11.79 11.90
C SER A 138 4.70 -12.98 12.81
N GLN A 139 5.21 -12.95 14.03
CA GLN A 139 4.85 -13.98 15.02
C GLN A 139 3.37 -13.88 15.40
N LYS A 140 2.80 -12.68 15.37
CA LYS A 140 1.40 -12.43 15.71
C LYS A 140 0.42 -12.71 14.56
N TYR A 141 0.78 -12.35 13.33
CA TYR A 141 -0.14 -12.33 12.18
C TYR A 141 0.19 -13.38 11.11
N GLY A 142 1.27 -14.15 11.30
CA GLY A 142 1.69 -15.17 10.34
C GLY A 142 2.42 -14.58 9.13
N ARG A 143 2.30 -15.24 7.99
CA ARG A 143 3.02 -14.89 6.77
C ARG A 143 2.12 -14.07 5.86
N THR A 144 2.53 -12.84 5.56
CA THR A 144 1.92 -12.01 4.53
C THR A 144 2.84 -11.93 3.32
N GLN A 145 2.31 -12.06 2.11
CA GLN A 145 3.03 -11.81 0.88
C GLN A 145 2.30 -10.73 0.07
N THR A 146 3.01 -9.65 -0.22
CA THR A 146 2.60 -8.55 -1.09
C THR A 146 3.36 -8.65 -2.40
N THR A 147 2.66 -8.54 -3.52
CA THR A 147 3.26 -8.46 -4.86
C THR A 147 2.75 -7.22 -5.56
N PHE A 148 3.67 -6.50 -6.19
CA PHE A 148 3.44 -5.17 -6.76
C PHE A 148 3.50 -5.26 -8.29
N PHE A 149 2.51 -4.68 -8.97
CA PHE A 149 2.37 -4.77 -10.43
C PHE A 149 1.98 -3.42 -11.03
N ASN A 150 2.33 -3.22 -12.31
CA ASN A 150 1.91 -2.04 -13.09
C ASN A 150 2.26 -0.71 -12.40
N ILE A 151 3.46 -0.64 -11.84
CA ILE A 151 3.97 0.53 -11.12
C ILE A 151 4.12 1.71 -12.07
N ILE A 152 3.38 2.79 -11.80
CA ILE A 152 3.53 4.08 -12.48
C ILE A 152 4.20 5.04 -11.49
N PRO A 153 5.43 5.51 -11.75
CA PRO A 153 6.24 6.31 -10.81
C PRO A 153 5.76 7.76 -10.63
N SER A 154 4.45 7.98 -10.64
CA SER A 154 3.79 9.26 -10.42
C SER A 154 2.38 9.05 -9.86
N ILE A 155 1.71 10.12 -9.46
CA ILE A 155 0.28 10.12 -9.16
C ILE A 155 -0.35 11.07 -10.15
N SER A 156 -1.17 10.54 -11.04
CA SER A 156 -1.76 11.30 -12.15
C SER A 156 -2.74 12.39 -11.66
N ASN A 157 -3.52 12.08 -10.62
CA ASN A 157 -4.48 12.99 -10.02
C ASN A 157 -4.39 12.93 -8.49
N THR A 158 -3.92 14.00 -7.84
CA THR A 158 -3.78 14.02 -6.37
C THR A 158 -5.11 14.03 -5.62
N SER A 159 -6.22 14.35 -6.28
CA SER A 159 -7.57 14.30 -5.69
C SER A 159 -7.99 12.87 -5.32
N VAL A 160 -7.24 11.83 -5.73
CA VAL A 160 -7.46 10.47 -5.24
C VAL A 160 -7.38 10.38 -3.72
N PHE A 161 -6.68 11.26 -3.02
CA PHE A 161 -6.63 11.24 -1.55
C PHE A 161 -7.76 12.01 -0.87
N ILE A 162 -8.72 12.55 -1.63
CA ILE A 162 -9.93 13.14 -1.06
C ILE A 162 -10.91 12.00 -0.72
N PRO A 163 -11.35 11.87 0.55
CA PRO A 163 -12.34 10.87 0.92
C PRO A 163 -13.64 11.00 0.14
N ARG A 164 -14.38 9.90 0.05
CA ARG A 164 -15.75 9.91 -0.45
C ARG A 164 -16.61 10.85 0.40
N LYS A 165 -17.65 11.44 -0.18
CA LYS A 165 -18.49 12.43 0.51
C LYS A 165 -19.14 11.85 1.76
N GLU A 166 -19.51 10.58 1.70
CA GLU A 166 -20.07 9.78 2.80
C GLU A 166 -19.11 9.66 3.99
N CYS A 167 -17.82 9.92 3.79
CA CYS A 167 -16.79 9.91 4.82
C CYS A 167 -16.52 11.29 5.45
N LEU A 168 -17.08 12.36 4.87
CA LEU A 168 -16.81 13.72 5.27
C LEU A 168 -17.93 14.25 6.17
N THR A 169 -17.53 15.04 7.16
CA THR A 169 -18.46 15.96 7.82
C THR A 169 -18.88 17.07 6.85
N LYS A 170 -19.99 17.75 7.13
CA LYS A 170 -20.42 18.89 6.31
C LYS A 170 -19.34 19.96 6.25
N GLU A 171 -18.70 20.27 7.38
CA GLU A 171 -17.62 21.24 7.47
C GLU A 171 -16.44 20.88 6.57
N GLU A 172 -16.01 19.61 6.56
CA GLU A 172 -14.92 19.13 5.69
C GLU A 172 -15.30 19.20 4.21
N GLU A 173 -16.55 18.87 3.85
CA GLU A 173 -17.02 18.98 2.46
C GLU A 173 -16.96 20.43 1.97
N TYR A 174 -17.38 21.41 2.80
CA TYR A 174 -17.28 22.83 2.48
C TYR A 174 -15.83 23.30 2.32
N LEU A 175 -14.92 22.87 3.20
CA LEU A 175 -13.51 23.25 3.13
C LEU A 175 -12.82 22.70 1.87
N LEU A 176 -13.21 21.51 1.41
CA LEU A 176 -12.69 20.93 0.17
C LEU A 176 -13.23 21.66 -1.07
N TYR A 177 -14.51 22.05 -1.06
CA TYR A 177 -15.13 22.82 -2.14
C TYR A 177 -14.53 24.23 -2.28
N ASP A 178 -14.25 24.93 -1.18
CA ASP A 178 -13.61 26.25 -1.23
C ASP A 178 -12.16 26.16 -1.77
N LYS A 179 -11.42 25.13 -1.37
CA LYS A 179 -10.05 24.89 -1.88
C LYS A 179 -10.03 24.56 -3.38
N SER A 180 -10.96 23.75 -3.88
CA SER A 180 -11.03 23.44 -5.31
C SER A 180 -11.42 24.67 -6.14
N SER A 181 -12.37 25.47 -5.66
CA SER A 181 -12.82 26.70 -6.32
C SER A 181 -11.70 27.74 -6.46
N LYS A 182 -10.79 27.80 -5.49
CA LYS A 182 -9.61 28.68 -5.52
C LYS A 182 -8.50 28.19 -6.47
N MET A 183 -8.41 26.88 -6.74
CA MET A 183 -7.43 26.33 -7.68
C MET A 183 -7.84 26.46 -9.16
N THR A 184 -9.13 26.54 -9.47
CA THR A 184 -9.64 26.77 -10.84
C THR A 184 -9.58 28.24 -11.31
N ASN A 185 -9.26 29.19 -10.43
CA ASN A 185 -9.20 30.63 -10.72
C ASN A 185 -7.74 31.14 -10.88
N LEU A 186 -6.79 30.25 -11.11
CA LEU A 186 -5.37 30.51 -11.42
C LEU A 186 -5.01 29.80 -12.73
#